data_AF-A0A7X8KQK2-F1
#
_entry.id   AF-A0A7X8KQK2-F1
#
_cell.length_a   1.000
_cell.length_b   1.000
_cell.length_c   1.000
_cell.angle_alpha   90.00
_cell.angle_beta   90.00
_cell.angle_gamma   90.00
#
_symmetry.space_group_name_H-M   'P 1'
#
loop_
_entity.id
_entity.type
_entity.pdbx_description
1 polymer ?
#
loop_
_entity_poly.entity_id
_entity_poly.type
_entity_poly.pdbx_seq_one_letter_code
_entity_poly.pdbx_strand_id
1 'polypeptide(L)'
;IRKTFEEEQYLIDTHTAAAAHVYEVYRQQTKDTTPTVILSTASAYKFADNVLHAVTRETKDSFEAIEALEKVTNVPMHPALKSIAKAELLHTQVCDIEEIIPLIKKLLRESR
;
A
#
# COMPACT_ATOMS: atom_id res chain seq x y z
N ILE A 1 5.35 -0.97 11.62
CA ILE A 1 4.23 -1.91 11.32
C ILE A 1 3.98 -2.85 12.48
N ARG A 2 4.80 -3.91 12.69
CA ARG A 2 4.58 -4.90 13.78
C ARG A 2 4.29 -4.29 15.14
N LYS A 3 5.16 -3.38 15.61
CA LYS A 3 4.98 -2.64 16.87
C LYS A 3 3.58 -2.03 16.99
N THR A 4 3.18 -1.20 16.02
CA THR A 4 1.85 -0.56 15.99
C THR A 4 0.71 -1.58 15.95
N PHE A 5 0.87 -2.68 15.22
CA PHE A 5 -0.14 -3.73 15.16
C PHE A 5 -0.29 -4.46 16.50
N GLU A 6 0.81 -4.83 17.15
CA GLU A 6 0.81 -5.54 18.43
C GLU A 6 0.33 -4.64 19.58
N GLU A 7 0.82 -3.40 19.65
CA GLU A 7 0.54 -2.45 20.73
C GLU A 7 -0.84 -1.77 20.59
N GLU A 8 -1.20 -1.34 19.39
CA GLU A 8 -2.40 -0.51 19.14
C GLU A 8 -3.52 -1.26 18.43
N GLN A 9 -3.30 -2.53 18.04
CA GLN A 9 -4.23 -3.30 17.21
C GLN A 9 -4.61 -2.57 15.90
N TYR A 10 -3.70 -1.73 15.40
CA TYR A 10 -3.90 -0.91 14.20
C TYR A 10 -2.87 -1.24 13.12
N LEU A 11 -3.35 -1.69 11.97
CA LEU A 11 -2.52 -2.07 10.84
C LEU A 11 -2.23 -0.84 9.95
N ILE A 12 -0.95 -0.55 9.76
CA ILE A 12 -0.47 0.60 8.99
C ILE A 12 0.32 0.14 7.75
N ASP A 13 0.29 0.95 6.70
CA ASP A 13 1.09 0.74 5.51
C ASP A 13 2.57 1.11 5.73
N THR A 14 3.41 0.86 4.72
CA THR A 14 4.86 1.12 4.77
C THR A 14 5.21 2.59 4.93
N HIS A 15 4.44 3.51 4.34
CA HIS A 15 4.69 4.96 4.39
C HIS A 15 4.34 5.51 5.78
N THR A 16 3.17 5.12 6.31
CA THR A 16 2.77 5.49 7.66
C THR A 16 3.73 4.94 8.71
N ALA A 17 4.25 3.72 8.50
CA ALA A 17 5.26 3.14 9.38
C ALA A 17 6.59 3.91 9.36
N ALA A 18 7.03 4.40 8.20
CA ALA A 18 8.22 5.24 8.11
C ALA A 18 8.03 6.55 8.89
N ALA A 19 6.87 7.21 8.76
CA ALA A 19 6.54 8.42 9.50
C ALA A 19 6.49 8.16 11.03
N ALA A 20 5.84 7.09 11.46
CA ALA A 20 5.76 6.72 12.87
C ALA A 20 7.14 6.44 13.48
N HIS A 21 8.01 5.74 12.75
CA HIS A 21 9.37 5.45 13.19
C HIS A 21 10.21 6.72 13.33
N VAL A 22 10.23 7.58 12.31
CA VAL A 22 10.98 8.85 12.34
C VAL A 22 10.47 9.76 13.45
N TYR A 23 9.15 9.82 13.66
CA TYR A 23 8.56 10.59 14.75
C TYR A 23 8.99 10.08 16.13
N GLU A 24 9.03 8.77 16.34
CA GLU A 24 9.52 8.18 17.58
C GLU A 24 10.99 8.56 17.85
N VAL A 25 11.85 8.44 16.84
CA VAL A 25 13.26 8.84 16.94
C VAL A 25 13.39 10.33 17.27
N TYR A 26 12.63 11.19 16.56
CA TYR A 26 12.60 12.63 16.79
C TYR A 26 12.25 12.97 18.24
N ARG A 27 11.17 12.40 18.79
CA ARG A 27 10.76 12.63 20.18
C ARG A 27 11.80 12.18 21.19
N GLN A 28 12.43 11.02 20.95
CA GLN A 28 13.46 10.50 21.85
C GLN A 28 14.67 11.44 21.93
N GLN A 29 15.06 12.05 20.80
CA GLN A 29 16.21 12.94 20.70
C GLN A 29 15.92 14.36 21.21
N THR A 30 14.77 14.93 20.86
CA THR A 30 14.44 16.34 21.13
C THR A 30 13.67 16.55 22.43
N LYS A 31 13.03 15.50 22.95
CA LYS A 31 12.05 15.57 24.05
C LYS A 31 10.85 16.45 23.75
N ASP A 32 10.57 16.73 22.48
CA ASP A 32 9.39 17.49 22.07
C ASP A 32 8.10 16.76 22.47
N THR A 33 7.19 17.52 23.07
CA THR A 33 5.88 17.06 23.58
C THR A 33 4.70 17.65 22.80
N THR A 34 4.96 18.39 21.72
CA THR A 34 3.94 18.98 20.86
C THR A 34 3.02 17.89 20.29
N PRO A 35 1.68 18.01 20.46
CA PRO A 35 0.74 17.09 19.83
C PRO A 35 0.95 17.04 18.31
N THR A 36 1.15 15.83 17.78
CA THR A 36 1.47 15.59 16.36
C THR A 36 0.45 14.65 15.76
N VAL A 37 0.04 14.95 14.52
CA VAL A 37 -0.85 14.09 13.72
C VAL A 37 -0.06 13.50 12.57
N ILE A 38 -0.06 12.17 12.46
CA ILE A 38 0.50 11.45 11.31
C ILE A 38 -0.65 11.11 10.36
N LEU A 39 -0.52 11.55 9.10
CA LEU A 39 -1.51 11.26 8.07
C LEU A 39 -1.24 9.88 7.47
N SER A 40 -2.17 8.94 7.67
CA SER A 40 -2.13 7.62 7.04
C SER A 40 -2.68 7.71 5.62
N THR A 41 -1.80 7.79 4.62
CA THR A 41 -2.16 8.16 3.23
C THR A 41 -2.53 6.96 2.35
N ALA A 42 -2.31 5.74 2.81
CA ALA A 42 -2.59 4.53 2.05
C ALA A 42 -3.13 3.40 2.94
N SER A 43 -3.94 2.54 2.34
CA SER A 43 -4.31 1.27 2.98
C SER A 43 -3.09 0.35 3.06
N ALA A 44 -2.97 -0.39 4.16
CA ALA A 44 -1.95 -1.44 4.32
C ALA A 44 -1.99 -2.47 3.18
N TYR A 45 -3.17 -2.71 2.61
CA TYR A 45 -3.36 -3.64 1.50
C TYR A 45 -2.72 -3.21 0.17
N LYS A 46 -2.34 -1.94 0.01
CA LYS A 46 -1.60 -1.49 -1.18
C LYS A 46 -0.19 -2.07 -1.25
N PHE A 47 0.37 -2.46 -0.10
CA PHE A 47 1.71 -3.03 0.06
C PHE A 47 1.64 -4.33 0.88
N ALA A 48 0.67 -5.19 0.55
CA ALA A 48 0.28 -6.33 1.37
C ALA A 48 1.43 -7.31 1.64
N ASP A 49 2.32 -7.53 0.68
CA ASP A 49 3.53 -8.34 0.78
C ASP A 49 4.47 -7.85 1.88
N ASN A 50 4.78 -6.56 1.88
CA ASN A 50 5.68 -5.92 2.83
C ASN A 50 5.05 -5.84 4.23
N VAL A 51 3.75 -5.57 4.30
CA VAL A 51 3.01 -5.52 5.56
C VAL A 51 2.90 -6.91 6.17
N LEU A 52 2.57 -7.94 5.37
CA LEU A 52 2.55 -9.33 5.80
C LEU A 52 3.92 -9.73 6.35
N HIS A 53 5.00 -9.47 5.59
CA HIS A 53 6.35 -9.78 6.04
C HIS A 53 6.69 -9.10 7.38
N ALA A 54 6.31 -7.84 7.55
CA ALA A 54 6.56 -7.14 8.81
C ALA A 54 5.84 -7.80 9.99
N VAL A 55 4.59 -8.26 9.80
CA VAL A 55 3.75 -8.87 10.85
C VAL A 55 4.09 -10.34 11.10
N THR A 56 4.42 -11.13 10.07
CA THR A 56 4.52 -12.60 10.19
C THR A 56 5.89 -13.16 9.83
N ARG A 57 6.76 -12.38 9.17
CA ARG A 57 8.00 -12.82 8.51
C ARG A 57 7.80 -13.72 7.28
N GLU A 58 6.55 -13.95 6.86
CA GLU A 58 6.27 -14.64 5.60
C GLU A 58 6.54 -13.74 4.41
N THR A 59 6.97 -14.32 3.30
CA THR A 59 7.12 -13.63 2.01
C THR A 59 6.24 -14.35 1.00
N LYS A 60 5.37 -13.58 0.34
CA LYS A 60 4.42 -14.05 -0.66
C LYS A 60 4.36 -13.04 -1.81
N ASP A 61 3.90 -13.48 -2.97
CA ASP A 61 3.54 -12.56 -4.05
C ASP A 61 2.45 -11.57 -3.59
N SER A 62 2.40 -10.38 -4.19
CA SER A 62 1.48 -9.31 -3.77
C SER A 62 0.02 -9.76 -3.72
N PHE A 63 -0.46 -10.58 -4.65
CA PHE A 63 -1.86 -11.05 -4.64
C PHE A 63 -2.12 -12.08 -3.55
N GLU A 64 -1.22 -13.04 -3.36
CA GLU A 64 -1.33 -14.03 -2.28
C GLU A 64 -1.22 -13.39 -0.90
N ALA A 65 -0.39 -12.34 -0.79
CA ALA A 65 -0.19 -11.59 0.44
C ALA A 65 -1.45 -10.86 0.89
N ILE A 66 -2.30 -10.38 -0.04
CA ILE A 66 -3.59 -9.76 0.30
C ILE A 66 -4.46 -10.73 1.10
N GLU A 67 -4.65 -11.96 0.61
CA GLU A 67 -5.48 -12.95 1.29
C GLU A 67 -4.85 -13.43 2.61
N ALA A 68 -3.53 -13.63 2.63
CA ALA A 68 -2.82 -14.05 3.83
C ALA A 68 -2.87 -12.97 4.93
N LEU A 69 -2.75 -11.70 4.54
CA LEU A 69 -2.79 -10.57 5.47
C LEU A 69 -4.15 -10.45 6.16
N GLU A 70 -5.26 -10.59 5.41
CA GLU A 70 -6.61 -10.60 5.98
C GLU A 70 -6.77 -11.73 7.01
N LYS A 71 -6.30 -12.94 6.68
CA LYS A 71 -6.38 -14.11 7.57
C LYS A 71 -5.59 -13.94 8.87
N VAL A 72 -4.39 -13.38 8.80
CA VAL A 72 -3.52 -13.27 9.98
C VAL A 72 -3.87 -12.07 10.86
N THR A 73 -4.29 -10.96 10.24
CA THR A 73 -4.56 -9.71 10.98
C THR A 73 -6.03 -9.54 11.36
N ASN A 74 -6.93 -10.30 10.73
CA ASN A 74 -8.38 -10.14 10.84
C ASN A 74 -8.90 -8.72 10.49
N VAL A 75 -8.07 -7.90 9.83
CA VAL A 75 -8.46 -6.59 9.30
C VAL A 75 -9.08 -6.82 7.92
N PRO A 76 -10.34 -6.46 7.66
CA PRO A 76 -10.99 -6.79 6.39
C PRO A 76 -10.35 -6.05 5.21
N MET A 77 -10.14 -6.75 4.09
CA MET A 77 -9.71 -6.12 2.84
C MET A 77 -10.90 -5.42 2.17
N HIS A 78 -10.63 -4.36 1.40
CA HIS A 78 -11.68 -3.71 0.61
C HIS A 78 -12.18 -4.66 -0.50
N PRO A 79 -13.50 -4.81 -0.74
CA PRO A 79 -14.05 -5.76 -1.71
C PRO A 79 -13.48 -5.63 -3.13
N ALA A 80 -13.14 -4.41 -3.56
CA ALA A 80 -12.54 -4.15 -4.87
C ALA A 80 -11.19 -4.86 -5.09
N LEU A 81 -10.46 -5.20 -4.02
CA LEU A 81 -9.20 -5.95 -4.13
C LEU A 81 -9.43 -7.45 -4.36
N LYS A 82 -10.60 -8.01 -4.02
CA LYS A 82 -10.90 -9.44 -4.22
C LYS A 82 -11.02 -9.79 -5.70
N SER A 83 -11.57 -8.89 -6.51
CA SER A 83 -11.77 -9.11 -7.93
C SER A 83 -10.58 -8.69 -8.79
N ILE A 84 -9.69 -7.81 -8.29
CA ILE A 84 -8.64 -7.20 -9.11
C ILE A 84 -7.59 -8.22 -9.58
N ALA A 85 -7.31 -9.26 -8.80
CA ALA A 85 -6.41 -10.36 -9.19
C ALA A 85 -6.94 -11.17 -10.39
N LYS A 86 -8.25 -11.13 -10.64
CA LYS A 86 -8.93 -11.85 -11.73
C LYS A 86 -9.41 -10.92 -12.84
N ALA A 87 -9.16 -9.62 -12.70
CA ALA A 87 -9.60 -8.64 -13.67
C ALA A 87 -8.77 -8.74 -14.95
N GLU A 88 -9.43 -8.57 -16.10
CA GLU A 88 -8.75 -8.52 -17.38
C GLU A 88 -7.86 -7.27 -17.48
N LEU A 89 -6.65 -7.44 -18.03
CA LEU A 89 -5.75 -6.33 -18.28
C LEU A 89 -6.21 -5.55 -19.51
N LEU A 90 -6.85 -4.40 -19.28
CA LEU A 90 -7.41 -3.56 -20.35
C LEU A 90 -6.36 -2.72 -21.09
N HIS A 91 -5.24 -2.41 -20.44
CA HIS A 91 -4.22 -1.51 -20.97
C HIS A 91 -2.91 -2.26 -21.18
N THR A 92 -2.64 -2.66 -22.41
CA THR A 92 -1.45 -3.46 -22.80
C THR A 92 -0.47 -2.69 -23.69
N GLN A 93 -0.83 -1.48 -24.12
CA GLN A 93 -0.01 -0.67 -25.02
C GLN A 93 1.17 -0.06 -24.27
N VAL A 94 2.34 -0.10 -24.90
CA VAL A 94 3.60 0.49 -24.42
C VAL A 94 4.12 1.40 -25.54
N CYS A 95 4.64 2.58 -25.18
CA CYS A 95 5.23 3.52 -26.13
C CYS A 95 6.41 4.27 -25.53
N ASP A 96 7.26 4.82 -26.39
CA ASP A 96 8.35 5.70 -25.97
C ASP A 96 7.81 7.08 -25.58
N ILE A 97 8.65 7.89 -24.92
CA ILE A 97 8.26 9.21 -24.38
C ILE A 97 7.76 10.13 -25.50
N GLU A 98 8.44 10.12 -26.64
CA GLU A 98 8.12 10.92 -27.83
C GLU A 98 6.76 10.53 -28.45
N GLU A 99 6.29 9.31 -28.17
CA GLU A 99 5.08 8.72 -28.75
C GLU A 99 3.84 8.92 -27.89
N ILE A 100 3.96 9.42 -26.66
CA ILE A 100 2.84 9.58 -25.72
C ILE A 100 1.70 10.41 -26.34
N ILE A 101 2.01 11.58 -26.92
CA ILE A 101 0.99 12.46 -27.52
C ILE A 101 0.33 11.81 -28.76
N PRO A 102 1.09 11.26 -29.73
CA PRO A 102 0.51 10.46 -30.81
C PRO A 102 -0.39 9.31 -30.34
N LEU A 103 0.04 8.54 -29.34
CA LEU A 103 -0.70 7.38 -28.82
C LEU A 103 -2.03 7.80 -28.20
N ILE A 104 -2.01 8.83 -27.34
CA ILE A 104 -3.24 9.35 -26.72
C ILE A 104 -4.22 9.83 -27.79
N LYS A 105 -3.74 10.55 -28.82
CA LYS A 105 -4.61 11.00 -29.94
C LYS A 105 -5.24 9.83 -30.69
N LYS A 106 -4.50 8.74 -30.87
CA LYS A 106 -5.01 7.51 -31.50
C LYS A 106 -6.11 6.87 -30.63
N LEU A 107 -5.83 6.63 -29.34
CA LEU A 107 -6.78 6.04 -28.40
C LEU A 107 -8.09 6.82 -28.30
N LEU A 108 -8.02 8.16 -28.25
CA LEU A 108 -9.21 9.02 -28.18
C LEU A 108 -10.06 8.99 -29.46
N ARG A 109 -9.47 8.70 -30.62
CA ARG A 109 -10.20 8.56 -31.89
C ARG A 109 -10.87 7.19 -32.02
N GLU A 110 -10.19 6.14 -31.54
CA GLU A 110 -10.70 4.76 -31.55
C GLU A 110 -11.79 4.53 -30.49
N SER A 111 -11.85 5.38 -29.45
CA SER A 111 -12.88 5.32 -28.40
C SER A 111 -14.21 6.02 -28.76
N ARG A 112 -14.37 6.46 -30.02
CA ARG A 112 -15.62 7.02 -30.58
C ARG A 112 -16.24 6.05 -31.57
#